data_AF-A0A938IPM9-F1
#
_entry.id   AF-A0A938IPM9-F1
#
_cell.length_a   1.000
_cell.length_b   1.000
_cell.length_c   1.000
_cell.angle_alpha   90.00
_cell.angle_beta   90.00
_cell.angle_gamma   90.00
#
_symmetry.space_group_name_H-M   'P 1'
#
loop_
_entity.id
_entity.type
_entity.pdbx_description
1 polymer ?
#
loop_
_entity_poly.entity_id
_entity_poly.type
_entity_poly.pdbx_seq_one_letter_code
_entity_poly.pdbx_strand_id
1 'polypeptide(L)'
;MRTFQPTYRDRTGNLRRAAKWYAELRNAAGVLRRVPCFTNRRASEDFGRQLVRLVNYRAAGQLPDPALVAWLEGLPGRLQALLARQGFLDGRHSAAMKPLVEHLEGAPDAPGFRQALAARGATPRHADLVVGRARRVLEGCGFTFWRDISASAPRRPAGRLGGRRSGNGPQAGSGTAGGKRRFGIFWIDGMGRAA
;
A
#
# COMPACT_ATOMS: atom_id res chain seq x y z
N MET A 1 11.54 21.75 -10.66
CA MET A 1 12.33 20.66 -10.04
C MET A 1 13.74 20.72 -10.62
N ARG A 2 14.75 20.58 -9.77
CA ARG A 2 16.17 20.60 -10.18
C ARG A 2 16.80 19.25 -9.87
N THR A 3 17.53 18.69 -10.82
CA THR A 3 18.35 17.50 -10.61
C THR A 3 19.81 17.93 -10.52
N PHE A 4 20.53 17.51 -9.48
CA PHE A 4 21.92 17.89 -9.27
C PHE A 4 22.71 16.80 -8.56
N GLN A 5 24.03 16.86 -8.69
CA GLN A 5 24.96 15.96 -8.00
C GLN A 5 25.76 16.79 -6.99
N PRO A 6 25.54 16.61 -5.67
CA PRO A 6 26.24 17.41 -4.67
C PRO A 6 27.73 17.09 -4.67
N THR A 7 28.54 18.12 -4.45
CA THR A 7 29.96 18.02 -4.16
C THR A 7 30.17 18.10 -2.64
N TYR A 8 31.13 17.34 -2.12
CA TYR A 8 31.51 17.36 -0.71
C TYR A 8 33.04 17.23 -0.58
N ARG A 9 33.61 17.70 0.52
CA ARG A 9 35.02 17.47 0.85
C ARG A 9 35.15 16.14 1.58
N ASP A 10 36.06 15.29 1.12
CA ASP A 10 36.39 14.06 1.83
C ASP A 10 37.27 14.34 3.06
N ARG A 11 37.56 13.30 3.84
CA ARG A 11 38.41 13.40 5.05
C ARG A 11 39.84 13.89 4.74
N THR A 12 40.29 13.75 3.49
CA THR A 12 41.60 14.21 3.01
C THR A 12 41.56 15.64 2.44
N GLY A 13 40.40 16.30 2.46
CA GLY A 13 40.22 17.67 1.96
C GLY A 13 39.91 17.76 0.47
N ASN A 14 39.89 16.64 -0.26
CA ASN A 14 39.65 16.63 -1.70
C ASN A 14 38.15 16.79 -2.00
N LEU A 15 37.82 17.59 -3.02
CA LEU A 15 36.44 17.74 -3.51
C LEU A 15 36.02 16.49 -4.28
N ARG A 16 35.00 15.79 -3.78
CA ARG A 16 34.37 14.63 -4.44
C ARG A 16 32.92 14.93 -4.80
N ARG A 17 32.45 14.30 -5.87
CA ARG A 17 31.03 14.27 -6.23
C ARG A 17 30.36 13.09 -5.55
N ALA A 18 29.13 13.27 -5.07
CA ALA A 18 28.33 12.18 -4.55
C ALA A 18 28.02 11.17 -5.65
N ALA A 19 28.04 9.88 -5.34
CA ALA A 19 27.74 8.84 -6.33
C ALA A 19 26.31 8.94 -6.90
N LYS A 20 25.36 9.43 -6.10
CA LYS A 20 23.95 9.55 -6.46
C LYS A 20 23.60 10.98 -6.87
N TRP A 21 22.72 11.10 -7.85
CA TRP A 21 22.02 12.32 -8.16
C TRP A 21 20.90 12.57 -7.14
N TYR A 22 20.51 13.82 -6.98
CA TYR A 22 19.44 14.25 -6.10
C TYR A 22 18.43 15.07 -6.89
N ALA A 23 17.14 14.81 -6.63
CA ALA A 23 16.05 15.66 -7.09
C ALA A 23 15.66 16.63 -5.97
N GLU A 24 15.68 17.92 -6.28
CA GLU A 24 15.20 19.00 -5.41
C GLU A 24 13.89 19.55 -5.94
N LEU A 25 12.84 19.44 -5.13
CA LEU A 25 11.50 19.92 -5.43
C LEU A 25 10.74 20.24 -4.16
N ARG A 26 9.70 21.06 -4.27
CA ARG A 26 8.78 21.33 -3.17
C ARG A 26 7.74 20.21 -3.09
N ASN A 27 7.43 19.75 -1.88
CA ASN A 27 6.30 18.85 -1.66
C ASN A 27 4.98 19.63 -1.71
N ALA A 28 3.84 18.94 -1.54
CA ALA A 28 2.52 19.58 -1.58
C ALA A 28 2.30 20.63 -0.47
N ALA A 29 3.09 20.59 0.62
CA ALA A 29 3.09 21.61 1.67
C ALA A 29 4.02 22.80 1.36
N GLY A 30 4.58 22.89 0.15
CA GLY A 30 5.50 23.94 -0.26
C GLY A 30 6.92 23.81 0.30
N VAL A 31 7.22 22.78 1.09
CA VAL A 31 8.52 22.57 1.74
C VAL A 31 9.52 22.00 0.73
N LEU A 32 10.69 22.63 0.61
CA LEU A 32 11.77 22.16 -0.25
C LEU A 32 12.35 20.85 0.31
N ARG A 33 12.31 19.78 -0.49
CA ARG A 33 12.84 18.46 -0.13
C ARG A 33 13.86 18.00 -1.16
N ARG A 34 14.87 17.27 -0.67
CA ARG A 34 15.88 16.59 -1.47
C ARG A 34 15.63 15.09 -1.40
N VAL A 35 15.46 14.47 -2.55
CA VAL A 35 15.26 13.03 -2.69
C VAL A 35 16.50 12.43 -3.35
N PRO A 36 17.16 11.44 -2.73
CA PRO A 36 18.24 10.72 -3.38
C PRO A 36 17.66 9.88 -4.53
N CYS A 37 18.25 10.01 -5.72
CA CYS A 37 17.86 9.30 -6.92
C CYS A 37 18.89 8.20 -7.25
N PHE A 38 19.17 8.03 -8.55
CA PHE A 38 20.06 7.00 -9.09
C PHE A 38 21.45 7.57 -9.39
N THR A 39 22.38 6.68 -9.76
CA THR A 39 23.72 7.07 -10.25
C THR A 39 23.66 7.63 -11.68
N ASN A 40 22.67 7.21 -12.47
CA ASN A 40 22.40 7.71 -13.81
C ASN A 40 21.58 9.02 -13.75
N ARG A 41 22.05 10.06 -14.44
CA ARG A 41 21.40 11.37 -14.50
C ARG A 41 20.02 11.31 -15.13
N ARG A 42 19.89 10.68 -16.31
CA ARG A 42 18.63 10.62 -17.07
C ARG A 42 17.55 9.88 -16.29
N ALA A 43 17.89 8.73 -15.71
CA ALA A 43 16.98 7.98 -14.84
C ALA A 43 16.55 8.82 -13.61
N SER A 44 17.44 9.66 -13.07
CA SER A 44 17.14 10.54 -11.95
C SER A 44 16.23 11.72 -12.34
N GLU A 45 16.36 12.22 -13.55
CA GLU A 45 15.44 13.23 -14.12
C GLU A 45 14.05 12.62 -14.39
N ASP A 46 13.98 11.41 -14.93
CA ASP A 46 12.71 10.68 -15.10
C ASP A 46 12.02 10.43 -13.76
N PHE A 47 12.77 9.98 -12.76
CA PHE A 47 12.26 9.83 -11.40
C PHE A 47 11.76 11.15 -10.82
N GLY A 48 12.53 12.24 -11.00
CA GLY A 48 12.13 13.58 -10.59
C GLY A 48 10.84 14.06 -11.28
N ARG A 49 10.66 13.76 -12.58
CA ARG A 49 9.41 14.04 -13.31
C ARG A 49 8.22 13.32 -12.68
N GLN A 50 8.38 12.04 -12.32
CA GLN A 50 7.32 11.29 -11.63
C GLN A 50 6.99 11.88 -10.25
N LEU A 51 7.99 12.34 -9.50
CA LEU A 51 7.76 13.04 -8.23
C LEU A 51 6.98 14.34 -8.41
N VAL A 52 7.28 15.13 -9.45
CA VAL A 52 6.51 16.34 -9.74
C VAL A 52 5.06 16.01 -10.06
N ARG A 53 4.80 14.96 -10.86
CA ARG A 53 3.42 14.50 -11.12
C ARG A 53 2.71 14.14 -9.83
N LEU A 54 3.37 13.39 -8.95
CA LEU A 54 2.81 13.00 -7.65
C LEU A 54 2.46 14.20 -6.77
N VAL A 55 3.34 15.21 -6.71
CA VAL A 55 3.08 16.46 -5.98
C VAL A 55 1.88 17.18 -6.56
N ASN A 56 1.76 17.25 -7.89
CA ASN A 56 0.65 17.91 -8.55
C ASN A 56 -0.69 17.22 -8.25
N TYR A 57 -0.76 15.89 -8.31
CA TYR A 57 -1.96 15.13 -7.91
C TYR A 57 -2.35 15.43 -6.47
N ARG A 58 -1.37 15.43 -5.55
CA ARG A 58 -1.60 15.72 -4.14
C ARG A 58 -2.08 17.16 -3.92
N ALA A 59 -1.45 18.13 -4.57
CA ALA A 59 -1.84 19.54 -4.48
C ALA A 59 -3.26 19.78 -5.03
N ALA A 60 -3.67 19.03 -6.05
CA ALA A 60 -5.01 19.07 -6.62
C ALA A 60 -6.05 18.26 -5.82
N GLY A 61 -5.64 17.49 -4.80
CA GLY A 61 -6.54 16.57 -4.08
C GLY A 61 -7.06 15.42 -4.95
N GLN A 62 -6.41 15.13 -6.06
CA GLN A 62 -6.81 14.11 -7.03
C GLN A 62 -6.11 12.79 -6.76
N LEU A 63 -6.74 11.69 -7.20
CA LEU A 63 -6.12 10.38 -7.18
C LEU A 63 -5.08 10.27 -8.30
N PRO A 64 -3.91 9.66 -8.05
CA PRO A 64 -2.92 9.38 -9.09
C PRO A 64 -3.50 8.50 -10.19
N ASP A 65 -3.07 8.69 -11.43
CA ASP A 65 -3.46 7.80 -12.54
C ASP A 65 -2.91 6.37 -12.34
N PRO A 66 -3.51 5.35 -13.00
CA PRO A 66 -3.09 3.95 -12.82
C PRO A 66 -1.61 3.69 -13.14
N ALA A 67 -1.03 4.40 -14.10
CA ALA A 67 0.38 4.23 -14.44
C ALA A 67 1.30 4.78 -13.34
N LEU A 68 0.93 5.90 -12.73
CA LEU A 68 1.64 6.48 -11.60
C LEU A 68 1.52 5.61 -10.34
N VAL A 69 0.36 4.99 -10.11
CA VAL A 69 0.17 4.00 -9.03
C VAL A 69 1.06 2.77 -9.25
N ALA A 70 1.03 2.18 -10.44
CA ALA A 70 1.88 1.02 -10.77
C ALA A 70 3.37 1.35 -10.62
N TRP A 71 3.78 2.56 -11.03
CA TRP A 71 5.14 3.05 -10.81
C TRP A 71 5.50 3.12 -9.32
N LEU A 72 4.62 3.69 -8.47
CA LEU A 72 4.83 3.77 -7.02
C LEU A 72 4.99 2.39 -6.37
N GLU A 73 4.11 1.46 -6.71
CA GLU A 73 4.14 0.11 -6.16
C GLU A 73 5.35 -0.70 -6.67
N GLY A 74 5.94 -0.33 -7.81
CA GLY A 74 7.19 -0.89 -8.31
C GLY A 74 8.44 -0.35 -7.60
N LEU A 75 8.32 0.70 -6.78
CA LEU A 75 9.45 1.24 -6.04
C LEU A 75 9.85 0.33 -4.86
N PRO A 76 11.14 0.28 -4.49
CA PRO A 76 11.56 -0.40 -3.27
C PRO A 76 10.87 0.19 -2.03
N GLY A 77 10.45 -0.64 -1.08
CA GLY A 77 9.71 -0.20 0.12
C GLY A 77 10.43 0.89 0.93
N ARG A 78 11.77 0.86 1.00
CA ARG A 78 12.57 1.93 1.63
C ARG A 78 12.37 3.30 0.96
N LEU A 79 12.20 3.31 -0.36
CA LEU A 79 11.98 4.54 -1.13
C LEU A 79 10.54 5.02 -0.95
N GLN A 80 9.55 4.11 -0.98
CA GLN A 80 8.16 4.45 -0.67
C GLN A 80 8.03 5.08 0.73
N ALA A 81 8.65 4.47 1.74
CA ALA A 81 8.67 5.01 3.10
C ALA A 81 9.34 6.38 3.17
N LEU A 82 10.42 6.61 2.40
CA LEU A 82 11.06 7.92 2.29
C LEU A 82 10.12 8.96 1.68
N LEU A 83 9.39 8.60 0.61
CA LEU A 83 8.43 9.49 -0.05
C LEU A 83 7.25 9.83 0.87
N ALA A 84 6.71 8.85 1.60
CA ALA A 84 5.69 9.06 2.62
C ALA A 84 6.19 10.00 3.73
N ARG A 85 7.35 9.70 4.31
CA ARG A 85 7.97 10.51 5.38
C ARG A 85 8.24 11.96 4.95
N GLN A 86 8.59 12.18 3.68
CA GLN A 86 8.84 13.53 3.16
C GLN A 86 7.57 14.26 2.71
N GLY A 87 6.40 13.62 2.79
CA GLY A 87 5.10 14.21 2.47
C GLY A 87 4.79 14.25 0.98
N PHE A 88 5.41 13.37 0.19
CA PHE A 88 5.08 13.17 -1.22
C PHE A 88 3.89 12.22 -1.39
N LEU A 89 3.75 11.24 -0.49
CA LEU A 89 2.62 10.31 -0.46
C LEU A 89 1.68 10.65 0.68
N ASP A 90 0.38 10.39 0.45
CA ASP A 90 -0.62 10.51 1.50
C ASP A 90 -0.68 9.26 2.39
N GLY A 91 -1.17 9.40 3.62
CA GLY A 91 -1.36 8.27 4.53
C GLY A 91 -2.21 7.16 3.91
N ARG A 92 -3.24 7.53 3.13
CA ARG A 92 -4.08 6.58 2.38
C ARG A 92 -3.29 5.76 1.34
N HIS A 93 -2.36 6.42 0.63
CA HIS A 93 -1.53 5.76 -0.38
C HIS A 93 -0.41 4.95 0.26
N SER A 94 0.19 5.46 1.34
CA SER A 94 1.17 4.73 2.13
C SER A 94 0.56 3.46 2.72
N ALA A 95 -0.71 3.51 3.14
CA ALA A 95 -1.45 2.34 3.57
C ALA A 95 -1.66 1.37 2.41
N ALA A 96 -2.16 1.83 1.25
CA ALA A 96 -2.43 0.95 0.10
C ALA A 96 -1.19 0.19 -0.44
N MET A 97 0.02 0.69 -0.18
CA MET A 97 1.28 0.02 -0.57
C MET A 97 1.72 -1.07 0.41
N LYS A 98 1.08 -1.19 1.58
CA LYS A 98 1.37 -2.27 2.52
C LYS A 98 0.85 -3.60 1.98
N PRO A 99 1.55 -4.73 2.25
CA PRO A 99 1.03 -6.04 1.91
C PRO A 99 -0.35 -6.26 2.55
N LEU A 100 -1.23 -6.97 1.85
CA LEU A 100 -2.58 -7.28 2.36
C LEU A 100 -2.54 -8.01 3.71
N VAL A 101 -1.50 -8.79 3.97
CA VAL A 101 -1.29 -9.47 5.26
C VAL A 101 -1.02 -8.46 6.38
N GLU A 102 -0.23 -7.41 6.13
CA GLU A 102 0.04 -6.35 7.10
C GLU A 102 -1.24 -5.57 7.42
N HIS A 103 -2.13 -5.39 6.44
CA HIS A 103 -3.45 -4.83 6.69
C HIS A 103 -4.34 -5.71 7.58
N LEU A 104 -4.19 -7.03 7.51
CA LEU A 104 -4.97 -7.96 8.31
C LEU A 104 -4.51 -7.98 9.77
N GLU A 105 -3.20 -8.05 9.99
CA GLU A 105 -2.60 -8.25 11.32
C GLU A 105 -2.22 -6.96 12.03
N GLY A 106 -1.96 -5.90 11.26
CA GLY A 106 -1.40 -4.65 11.74
C GLY A 106 0.12 -4.60 11.63
N ALA A 107 0.65 -3.40 11.90
CA ALA A 107 2.07 -3.10 11.96
C ALA A 107 2.40 -2.56 13.36
N PRO A 108 3.69 -2.50 13.77
CA PRO A 108 4.07 -1.97 15.08
C PRO A 108 3.55 -0.55 15.35
N ASP A 109 3.33 0.22 14.29
CA ASP A 109 2.92 1.62 14.28
C ASP A 109 1.46 1.86 13.88
N ALA A 110 0.72 0.83 13.45
CA ALA A 110 -0.65 0.98 12.95
C ALA A 110 -1.56 -0.23 13.24
N PRO A 111 -2.78 -0.03 13.78
CA PRO A 111 -3.73 -1.11 14.01
C PRO A 111 -4.20 -1.70 12.68
N GLY A 112 -4.24 -3.04 12.61
CA GLY A 112 -4.78 -3.78 11.47
C GLY A 112 -6.26 -4.11 11.63
N PHE A 113 -6.77 -4.87 10.67
CA PHE A 113 -8.16 -5.33 10.64
C PHE A 113 -8.55 -6.14 11.88
N ARG A 114 -7.62 -6.94 12.42
CA ARG A 114 -7.82 -7.68 13.68
C ARG A 114 -8.17 -6.75 14.85
N GLN A 115 -7.41 -5.67 15.02
CA GLN A 115 -7.59 -4.69 16.08
C GLN A 115 -8.90 -3.91 15.87
N ALA A 116 -9.25 -3.60 14.62
CA ALA A 116 -10.52 -2.97 14.30
C ALA A 116 -11.74 -3.85 14.65
N LEU A 117 -11.65 -5.17 14.45
CA LEU A 117 -12.68 -6.11 14.89
C LEU A 117 -12.79 -6.14 16.42
N ALA A 118 -11.66 -6.20 17.12
CA ALA A 118 -11.64 -6.19 18.58
C ALA A 118 -12.22 -4.89 19.15
N ALA A 119 -11.89 -3.73 18.57
CA ALA A 119 -12.42 -2.43 18.98
C ALA A 119 -13.94 -2.31 18.79
N ARG A 120 -14.52 -3.07 17.86
CA ARG A 120 -15.97 -3.17 17.66
C ARG A 120 -16.66 -4.15 18.62
N GLY A 121 -15.92 -4.73 19.57
CA GLY A 121 -16.44 -5.69 20.54
C GLY A 121 -16.43 -7.14 20.07
N ALA A 122 -15.75 -7.46 18.96
CA ALA A 122 -15.60 -8.86 18.57
C ALA A 122 -14.72 -9.61 19.58
N THR A 123 -15.08 -10.86 19.89
CA THR A 123 -14.24 -11.71 20.73
C THR A 123 -12.89 -11.98 20.03
N PRO A 124 -11.79 -12.15 20.77
CA PRO A 124 -10.47 -12.43 20.17
C PRO A 124 -10.52 -13.65 19.24
N ARG A 125 -11.22 -14.71 19.66
CA ARG A 125 -11.42 -15.92 18.85
C ARG A 125 -12.14 -15.65 17.53
N HIS A 126 -13.13 -14.76 17.51
CA HIS A 126 -13.81 -14.37 16.27
C HIS A 126 -12.87 -13.57 15.36
N ALA A 127 -12.15 -12.60 15.92
CA ALA A 127 -11.17 -11.81 15.16
C ALA A 127 -10.10 -12.70 14.52
N ASP A 128 -9.51 -13.63 15.27
CA ASP A 128 -8.50 -14.57 14.78
C ASP A 128 -9.06 -15.49 13.69
N LEU A 129 -10.30 -15.98 13.85
CA LEU A 129 -10.96 -16.82 12.86
C LEU A 129 -11.19 -16.08 11.54
N VAL A 130 -11.68 -14.83 11.59
CA VAL A 130 -11.94 -14.02 10.40
C VAL A 130 -10.64 -13.65 9.71
N VAL A 131 -9.64 -13.19 10.46
CA VAL A 131 -8.30 -12.85 9.93
C VAL A 131 -7.64 -14.08 9.31
N GLY A 132 -7.67 -15.24 9.97
CA GLY A 132 -7.11 -16.48 9.45
C GLY A 132 -7.85 -17.04 8.22
N ARG A 133 -9.13 -16.72 8.03
CA ARG A 133 -9.86 -17.02 6.78
C ARG A 133 -9.46 -16.07 5.66
N ALA A 134 -9.40 -14.77 5.94
CA ALA A 134 -8.99 -13.77 4.97
C ALA A 134 -7.55 -14.05 4.47
N ARG A 135 -6.61 -14.29 5.38
CA ARG A 135 -5.24 -14.70 5.05
C ARG A 135 -5.19 -15.88 4.09
N ARG A 136 -5.90 -16.97 4.39
CA ARG A 136 -5.94 -18.16 3.53
C ARG A 136 -6.47 -17.88 2.13
N VAL A 137 -7.44 -16.98 1.99
CA VAL A 137 -7.95 -16.57 0.69
C VAL A 137 -6.89 -15.78 -0.08
N LEU A 138 -6.23 -14.82 0.58
CA LEU A 138 -5.17 -14.02 -0.04
C LEU A 138 -4.00 -14.89 -0.50
N GLU A 139 -3.49 -15.75 0.40
CA GLU A 139 -2.40 -16.67 0.10
C GLU A 139 -2.80 -17.69 -0.98
N GLY A 140 -4.01 -18.24 -0.89
CA GLY A 140 -4.53 -19.19 -1.88
C GLY A 140 -4.65 -18.59 -3.28
N CYS A 141 -5.00 -17.31 -3.38
CA CYS A 141 -5.07 -16.58 -4.65
C CYS A 141 -3.71 -16.00 -5.08
N GLY A 142 -2.70 -16.00 -4.21
CA GLY A 142 -1.40 -15.35 -4.45
C GLY A 142 -1.45 -13.82 -4.42
N PHE A 143 -2.43 -13.23 -3.72
CA PHE A 143 -2.58 -11.78 -3.62
C PHE A 143 -1.65 -11.23 -2.55
N THR A 144 -0.74 -10.36 -2.96
CA THR A 144 0.22 -9.70 -2.05
C THR A 144 -0.18 -8.25 -1.82
N PHE A 145 -0.63 -7.57 -2.88
CA PHE A 145 -1.02 -6.15 -2.86
C PHE A 145 -2.47 -5.98 -3.35
N TRP A 146 -3.07 -4.83 -3.06
CA TRP A 146 -4.44 -4.51 -3.48
C TRP A 146 -4.66 -4.63 -5.00
N ARG A 147 -3.67 -4.25 -5.81
CA ARG A 147 -3.72 -4.38 -7.28
C ARG A 147 -3.84 -5.81 -7.79
N ASP A 148 -3.44 -6.81 -7.00
CA ASP A 148 -3.51 -8.21 -7.40
C ASP A 148 -4.96 -8.71 -7.40
N ILE A 149 -5.85 -7.99 -6.69
CA ILE A 149 -7.29 -8.25 -6.65
C ILE A 149 -7.95 -7.63 -7.89
N SER A 150 -7.90 -8.33 -9.03
CA SER A 150 -8.66 -7.94 -10.22
C SER A 150 -10.01 -8.66 -10.27
N ALA A 151 -11.05 -7.97 -10.75
CA ALA A 151 -12.37 -8.57 -10.95
C ALA A 151 -12.37 -9.69 -12.02
N SER A 152 -11.31 -9.80 -12.82
CA SER A 152 -11.20 -10.67 -13.99
C SER A 152 -10.31 -11.90 -13.80
N ALA A 153 -9.72 -12.14 -12.63
CA ALA A 153 -8.87 -13.31 -12.43
C ALA A 153 -9.06 -14.00 -11.07
N PRO A 154 -9.99 -14.96 -10.94
CA PRO A 154 -9.78 -16.01 -9.98
C PRO A 154 -8.70 -16.95 -10.54
N ARG A 155 -7.42 -16.68 -10.22
CA ARG A 155 -6.40 -17.74 -10.27
C ARG A 155 -6.88 -18.79 -9.28
N ARG A 156 -7.38 -19.93 -9.80
CA ARG A 156 -7.86 -21.02 -8.95
C ARG A 156 -6.76 -21.35 -7.93
N PRO A 157 -7.05 -21.35 -6.62
CA PRO A 157 -6.06 -21.74 -5.63
C PRO A 157 -5.56 -23.15 -5.95
N ALA A 158 -4.26 -23.30 -6.10
CA ALA A 158 -3.61 -24.58 -6.43
C ALA A 158 -3.74 -25.63 -5.29
N GLY A 159 -4.26 -25.24 -4.13
CA GLY A 159 -4.52 -26.12 -3.00
C GLY A 159 -6.01 -26.31 -2.77
N ARG A 160 -6.50 -27.50 -3.12
CA ARG A 160 -7.71 -28.14 -2.60
C ARG A 160 -8.06 -27.62 -1.20
N LEU A 161 -9.11 -26.79 -1.09
CA LEU A 161 -9.79 -26.51 0.19
C LEU A 161 -10.46 -27.82 0.61
N GLY A 162 -9.66 -28.71 1.19
CA GLY A 162 -10.03 -30.06 1.57
C GLY A 162 -11.22 -30.06 2.50
N GLY A 163 -12.24 -30.83 2.10
CA GLY A 163 -13.41 -31.11 2.89
C GLY A 163 -13.04 -31.70 4.25
N ARG A 164 -13.55 -31.06 5.30
CA ARG A 164 -14.00 -31.73 6.52
C ARG A 164 -15.33 -31.10 6.92
N ARG A 165 -16.40 -31.56 6.28
CA ARG A 165 -17.72 -31.67 6.91
C ARG A 165 -18.05 -33.15 6.97
N SER A 166 -17.70 -33.78 8.08
CA SER A 166 -18.38 -35.00 8.54
C SER A 166 -19.34 -34.54 9.62
N GLY A 167 -20.63 -34.79 9.44
CA GLY A 167 -21.71 -34.27 10.30
C GLY A 167 -22.99 -34.15 9.50
N ASN A 168 -23.61 -35.30 9.24
CA ASN A 168 -24.88 -35.50 8.54
C ASN A 168 -26.04 -34.90 9.36
N GLY A 169 -26.92 -34.13 8.72
CA GLY A 169 -28.16 -33.60 9.30
C GLY A 169 -29.09 -33.10 8.18
N PRO A 170 -30.38 -33.48 8.17
CA PRO A 170 -31.23 -33.35 6.99
C PRO A 170 -31.71 -31.91 6.73
N GLN A 171 -32.01 -31.67 5.46
CA GLN A 171 -32.40 -30.39 4.84
C GLN A 171 -33.73 -29.84 5.37
N ALA A 172 -33.80 -28.50 5.48
CA ALA A 172 -35.05 -27.75 5.36
C ALA A 172 -34.80 -26.33 4.81
N GLY A 173 -35.48 -26.01 3.69
CA GLY A 173 -36.16 -24.74 3.47
C GLY A 173 -35.36 -23.47 3.10
N SER A 174 -35.36 -23.16 1.80
CA SER A 174 -35.72 -21.87 1.15
C SER A 174 -35.39 -20.51 1.82
N GLY A 175 -34.78 -19.60 1.06
CA GLY A 175 -34.95 -18.16 1.31
C GLY A 175 -33.87 -17.22 0.77
N THR A 176 -34.13 -16.67 -0.41
CA THR A 176 -33.76 -15.31 -0.88
C THR A 176 -32.30 -14.87 -1.00
N ALA A 177 -31.92 -14.68 -2.28
CA ALA A 177 -30.77 -13.95 -2.76
C ALA A 177 -30.87 -12.44 -2.46
N GLY A 178 -29.80 -11.84 -1.92
CA GLY A 178 -29.74 -10.39 -1.70
C GLY A 178 -28.50 -9.92 -0.96
N GLY A 179 -27.30 -10.36 -1.34
CA GLY A 179 -26.09 -10.12 -0.54
C GLY A 179 -24.81 -9.88 -1.33
N LYS A 180 -24.86 -9.10 -2.43
CA LYS A 180 -23.67 -8.81 -3.25
C LYS A 180 -23.53 -7.32 -3.63
N ARG A 181 -23.71 -6.40 -2.68
CA ARG A 181 -23.38 -4.96 -2.87
C ARG A 181 -22.83 -4.23 -1.64
N ARG A 182 -22.30 -4.95 -0.63
CA ARG A 182 -21.86 -4.31 0.63
C ARG A 182 -20.38 -4.42 0.99
N PHE A 183 -19.57 -5.16 0.23
CA PHE A 183 -18.16 -5.35 0.59
C PHE A 183 -17.25 -4.16 0.25
N GLY A 184 -17.54 -3.41 -0.82
CA GLY A 184 -16.68 -2.30 -1.27
C GLY A 184 -16.87 -0.98 -0.51
N ILE A 185 -18.09 -0.67 -0.09
CA ILE A 185 -18.41 0.62 0.58
C ILE A 185 -18.02 0.60 2.08
N PHE A 186 -17.91 -0.59 2.69
CA PHE A 186 -17.70 -0.74 4.14
C PHE A 186 -16.25 -0.51 4.60
N TRP A 187 -15.26 -0.60 3.69
CA TRP A 187 -13.84 -0.44 4.04
C TRP A 187 -13.36 1.02 3.96
N ILE A 188 -13.97 1.86 3.12
CA ILE A 188 -13.58 3.27 2.92
C ILE A 188 -14.12 4.18 4.05
N ASP A 189 -15.33 3.94 4.57
CA ASP A 189 -15.93 4.77 5.62
C ASP A 189 -15.34 4.53 7.03
N GLY A 190 -14.72 3.36 7.27
CA GLY A 190 -14.22 2.98 8.60
C GLY A 190 -12.92 3.65 9.04
N MET A 191 -12.10 4.14 8.10
CA MET A 191 -10.82 4.81 8.39
C MET A 191 -10.92 6.33 8.52
N GLY A 192 -12.11 6.93 8.26
CA GLY A 192 -12.31 8.38 8.26
C GLY A 192 -12.70 9.01 9.60
N ARG A 193 -12.83 8.23 10.69
CA ARG A 193 -13.36 8.72 11.99
C ARG A 193 -12.46 8.44 13.21
N ALA A 194 -11.19 8.12 13.00
CA ALA A 194 -10.21 8.02 14.07
C ALA A 194 -9.03 8.95 13.78
N ALA A 195 -9.31 10.25 13.81
CA ALA A 195 -8.35 11.34 13.98
C ALA A 195 -9.05 12.44 14.76
#